data_AF-A0A7X8YS81-F1
#
_entry.id   AF-A0A7X8YS81-F1
#
_cell.length_a   1.000
_cell.length_b   1.000
_cell.length_c   1.000
_cell.angle_alpha   90.00
_cell.angle_beta   90.00
_cell.angle_gamma   90.00
#
_symmetry.space_group_name_H-M   'P 1'
#
loop_
_entity.id
_entity.type
_entity.pdbx_description
1 polymer ?
#
loop_
_entity_poly.entity_id
_entity_poly.type
_entity_poly.pdbx_seq_one_letter_code
_entity_poly.pdbx_strand_id
1 'polypeptide(L)'
;MVHKQARQLCLMLAVCIYLNLLDLLATLSYCQSWGWELELNPVMRYFFTIDPLLGALIKMAAVLMFVITVQYAAGDHFSNVYRGTVIVTLIYSALFGWHILGCGFNI
;
A
#
# COMPACT_ATOMS: atom_id res chain seq x y z
N MET A 1 -12.42 21.19 -16.02
CA MET A 1 -11.87 20.99 -14.64
C MET A 1 -11.95 19.53 -14.19
N VAL A 2 -13.06 18.82 -14.46
CA VAL A 2 -13.25 17.38 -14.17
C VAL A 2 -12.11 16.49 -14.70
N HIS A 3 -11.66 16.68 -15.95
CA HIS A 3 -10.54 15.90 -16.52
C HIS A 3 -9.20 16.07 -15.78
N LYS A 4 -8.92 17.25 -15.21
CA LYS A 4 -7.65 17.52 -14.50
C LYS A 4 -7.63 16.82 -13.14
N GLN A 5 -8.78 16.80 -12.46
CA GLN A 5 -8.97 16.13 -11.18
C GLN A 5 -8.97 14.60 -11.32
N ALA A 6 -9.60 14.05 -12.36
CA ALA A 6 -9.52 12.63 -12.69
C ALA A 6 -8.07 12.18 -12.94
N ARG A 7 -7.29 12.98 -13.67
CA ARG A 7 -5.86 12.70 -13.90
C ARG A 7 -5.05 12.70 -12.59
N GLN A 8 -5.33 13.63 -11.69
CA GLN A 8 -4.68 13.70 -10.38
C GLN A 8 -5.04 12.50 -9.50
N LEU A 9 -6.30 12.06 -9.50
CA LEU A 9 -6.73 10.86 -8.79
C LEU A 9 -6.03 9.61 -9.33
N CYS A 10 -5.95 9.45 -10.67
CA CYS A 10 -5.22 8.34 -11.27
C CYS A 10 -3.73 8.35 -10.91
N LEU A 11 -3.08 9.52 -10.89
CA LEU A 11 -1.69 9.64 -10.45
C LEU A 11 -1.53 9.27 -8.97
N MET A 12 -2.45 9.69 -8.11
CA MET A 12 -2.43 9.32 -6.69
C MET A 12 -2.64 7.82 -6.48
N LEU A 13 -3.55 7.20 -7.22
CA LEU A 13 -3.74 5.76 -7.21
C LEU A 13 -2.49 5.02 -7.69
N ALA A 14 -1.85 5.49 -8.77
CA ALA A 14 -0.59 4.93 -9.27
C ALA A 14 0.53 5.03 -8.22
N VAL A 15 0.66 6.17 -7.54
CA VAL A 15 1.62 6.35 -6.43
C VAL A 15 1.29 5.41 -5.28
N CYS A 16 0.01 5.27 -4.92
CA CYS A 16 -0.42 4.37 -3.84
C CYS A 16 -0.11 2.90 -4.15
N ILE A 17 -0.32 2.47 -5.40
CA ILE A 17 0.07 1.13 -5.88
C ILE A 17 1.59 0.96 -5.80
N TYR A 18 2.35 1.93 -6.29
CA TYR A 18 3.81 1.89 -6.28
C TYR A 18 4.38 1.81 -4.85
N LEU A 19 3.87 2.64 -3.94
CA LEU A 19 4.26 2.60 -2.52
C LEU A 19 3.92 1.26 -1.88
N ASN A 20 2.74 0.68 -2.16
CA ASN A 20 2.38 -0.63 -1.63
C ASN A 20 3.26 -1.76 -2.18
N LEU A 21 3.68 -1.67 -3.45
CA LEU A 21 4.60 -2.64 -4.04
C LEU A 21 5.99 -2.55 -3.40
N LEU A 22 6.51 -1.33 -3.22
CA LEU A 22 7.78 -1.13 -2.54
C LEU A 22 7.73 -1.62 -1.10
N ASP A 23 6.65 -1.31 -0.38
CA ASP A 23 6.42 -1.77 0.99
C ASP A 23 6.37 -3.31 1.06
N LEU A 24 5.67 -3.97 0.14
CA LEU A 24 5.68 -5.44 0.03
C LEU A 24 7.08 -6.00 -0.21
N LEU A 25 7.85 -5.42 -1.15
CA LEU A 25 9.21 -5.87 -1.44
C LEU A 25 10.13 -5.68 -0.23
N ALA A 26 10.04 -4.54 0.45
CA ALA A 26 10.79 -4.24 1.66
C ALA A 26 10.47 -5.22 2.79
N THR A 27 9.18 -5.49 3.02
CA THR A 27 8.72 -6.50 3.98
C THR A 27 9.26 -7.88 3.63
N LEU A 28 9.14 -8.31 2.37
CA LEU A 28 9.65 -9.62 1.92
C LEU A 28 11.16 -9.72 2.11
N SER A 29 11.94 -8.71 1.70
CA SER A 29 13.39 -8.72 1.87
C SER A 29 13.80 -8.76 3.35
N TYR A 30 13.08 -8.02 4.20
CA TYR A 30 13.37 -7.96 5.63
C TYR A 30 13.01 -9.29 6.31
N CYS A 31 11.81 -9.81 6.09
CA CYS A 31 11.37 -11.06 6.70
C CYS A 31 12.13 -12.30 6.17
N GLN A 32 12.55 -12.31 4.90
CA GLN A 32 13.44 -13.36 4.39
C GLN A 32 14.82 -13.34 5.05
N SER A 33 15.32 -12.16 5.42
CA SER A 33 16.66 -12.01 6.01
C SER A 33 16.67 -12.23 7.53
N TRP A 34 15.60 -11.82 8.23
CA TRP A 34 15.56 -11.74 9.69
C TRP A 34 14.48 -12.63 10.32
N GLY A 35 13.63 -13.26 9.52
CA GLY A 35 12.54 -14.15 9.95
C GLY A 35 11.15 -13.50 9.87
N TRP A 36 10.15 -14.32 9.57
CA TRP A 36 8.74 -13.91 9.41
C TRP A 36 8.07 -13.46 10.71
N GLU A 37 8.64 -13.80 11.86
CA GLU A 37 8.18 -13.42 13.20
C GLU A 37 8.23 -11.90 13.45
N LEU A 38 9.09 -11.19 12.71
CA LEU A 38 9.33 -9.75 12.87
C LEU A 38 8.31 -8.87 12.13
N GLU A 39 7.39 -9.47 11.37
CA GLU A 39 6.31 -8.74 10.73
C GLU A 39 5.36 -8.18 11.81
N LEU A 40 5.30 -6.85 11.92
CA LEU A 40 4.50 -6.15 12.92
C LEU A 40 3.00 -6.19 12.62
N ASN A 41 2.62 -6.46 11.38
CA ASN A 41 1.23 -6.63 11.00
C ASN A 41 0.80 -8.08 11.28
N PRO A 42 -0.06 -8.34 12.29
CA PRO A 42 -0.41 -9.70 12.70
C PRO A 42 -1.14 -10.48 11.60
N VAL A 43 -1.89 -9.78 10.73
CA VAL A 43 -2.61 -10.39 9.60
C VAL A 43 -1.60 -10.80 8.52
N MET A 44 -0.69 -9.91 8.14
CA MET A 44 0.35 -10.24 7.16
C MET A 44 1.30 -11.31 7.69
N ARG A 45 1.66 -11.25 8.97
CA ARG A 45 2.47 -12.27 9.65
C ARG A 45 1.83 -13.65 9.53
N TYR A 46 0.54 -13.77 9.84
CA TYR A 46 -0.17 -15.04 9.70
C TYR A 46 -0.07 -15.60 8.28
N PHE A 47 -0.34 -14.78 7.27
CA PHE A 47 -0.29 -15.24 5.88
C PHE A 47 1.12 -15.57 5.40
N PHE A 48 2.13 -14.76 5.76
CA PHE A 48 3.52 -15.02 5.42
C PHE A 48 4.10 -16.26 6.09
N THR A 49 3.64 -16.61 7.30
CA THR A 49 4.07 -17.85 7.97
C THR A 49 3.51 -19.11 7.31
N ILE A 50 2.39 -19.02 6.59
CA ILE A 50 1.81 -20.14 5.84
C ILE A 50 2.53 -20.26 4.49
N ASP A 51 2.51 -19.19 3.71
CA ASP A 51 3.18 -19.11 2.40
C ASP A 51 3.47 -17.63 2.06
N PRO A 52 4.74 -17.25 1.83
CA PRO A 52 5.09 -15.89 1.46
C PRO A 52 4.36 -15.40 0.19
N LEU A 53 4.06 -16.29 -0.76
CA LEU A 53 3.31 -15.96 -1.97
C LEU A 53 1.86 -15.57 -1.64
N LEU A 54 1.25 -16.26 -0.67
CA LEU A 54 -0.13 -15.99 -0.26
C LEU A 54 -0.24 -14.62 0.43
N GLY A 55 0.73 -14.25 1.27
CA GLY A 55 0.81 -12.91 1.86
C GLY A 55 0.97 -11.81 0.80
N ALA A 56 1.82 -12.04 -0.21
CA ALA A 56 1.97 -11.13 -1.34
C ALA A 56 0.66 -10.97 -2.14
N LEU A 57 -0.02 -12.08 -2.46
CA LEU A 57 -1.30 -12.06 -3.17
C LEU A 57 -2.39 -11.31 -2.41
N ILE A 58 -2.49 -11.50 -1.09
CA ILE A 58 -3.48 -10.81 -0.26
C ILE A 58 -3.24 -9.30 -0.24
N LYS A 59 -1.97 -8.87 -0.10
CA LYS A 59 -1.62 -7.45 -0.12
C LYS A 59 -1.95 -6.82 -1.48
N MET A 60 -1.62 -7.51 -2.58
CA MET A 60 -1.97 -7.06 -3.93
C MET A 60 -3.48 -7.01 -4.17
N ALA A 61 -4.22 -8.01 -3.69
CA ALA A 61 -5.68 -8.03 -3.78
C ALA A 61 -6.31 -6.87 -3.00
N ALA A 62 -5.80 -6.54 -1.81
CA ALA A 62 -6.28 -5.40 -1.02
C ALA A 62 -6.06 -4.06 -1.75
N VAL A 63 -4.90 -3.88 -2.39
CA VAL A 63 -4.61 -2.68 -3.19
C VAL A 63 -5.53 -2.59 -4.41
N LEU A 64 -5.74 -3.69 -5.14
CA LEU A 64 -6.65 -3.73 -6.27
C LEU A 64 -8.09 -3.40 -5.87
N MET A 65 -8.56 -4.00 -4.78
CA MET A 65 -9.89 -3.70 -4.22
C MET A 65 -10.01 -2.22 -3.86
N PHE A 66 -8.99 -1.64 -3.20
CA PHE A 66 -8.98 -0.20 -2.88
C PHE A 66 -9.07 0.67 -4.13
N VAL A 67 -8.27 0.38 -5.17
CA VAL A 67 -8.26 1.13 -6.44
C VAL A 67 -9.64 1.07 -7.11
N ILE A 68 -10.22 -0.13 -7.18
CA ILE A 68 -11.55 -0.36 -7.77
C ILE A 68 -12.61 0.43 -6.99
N THR A 69 -12.65 0.30 -5.66
CA THR A 69 -13.62 1.01 -4.81
C THR A 69 -13.49 2.52 -4.97
N VAL A 70 -12.27 3.06 -4.99
CA VAL A 70 -12.03 4.50 -5.21
C VAL A 70 -12.54 4.94 -6.57
N GLN A 71 -12.29 4.16 -7.62
CA GLN A 71 -12.70 4.51 -8.98
C GLN A 71 -14.22 4.48 -9.16
N TYR A 72 -14.92 3.51 -8.56
CA TYR A 72 -16.38 3.48 -8.53
C TYR A 72 -16.97 4.61 -7.69
N ALA A 73 -16.44 4.85 -6.48
CA ALA A 73 -16.97 5.87 -5.57
C ALA A 73 -16.69 7.30 -6.05
N ALA A 74 -15.66 7.51 -6.87
CA ALA A 74 -15.30 8.82 -7.41
C ALA A 74 -16.39 9.42 -8.32
N GLY A 75 -17.26 8.58 -8.91
CA GLY A 75 -18.38 9.04 -9.74
C GLY A 75 -19.40 9.88 -8.96
N ASP A 76 -19.77 9.45 -7.75
CA ASP A 76 -20.82 10.09 -6.96
C ASP A 76 -20.26 11.05 -5.89
N HIS A 77 -19.05 10.80 -5.39
CA HIS A 77 -18.49 11.49 -4.21
C HIS A 77 -17.03 11.92 -4.37
N PHE A 78 -16.69 12.48 -5.53
CA PHE A 78 -15.31 12.84 -5.90
C PHE A 78 -14.51 13.58 -4.81
N SER A 79 -15.10 14.61 -4.16
CA SER A 79 -14.40 15.41 -3.14
C SER A 79 -14.02 14.60 -1.90
N ASN A 80 -14.93 13.75 -1.42
CA ASN A 80 -14.70 12.91 -0.24
C ASN A 80 -13.70 11.80 -0.57
N VAL A 81 -13.83 11.19 -1.74
CA VAL A 81 -12.93 10.15 -2.23
C VAL A 81 -11.51 10.69 -2.38
N TYR A 82 -11.34 11.86 -3.00
CA TYR A 82 -10.04 12.50 -3.14
C TYR A 82 -9.36 12.77 -1.80
N ARG A 83 -10.10 13.33 -0.82
CA ARG A 83 -9.58 13.55 0.54
C ARG A 83 -9.19 12.24 1.23
N GLY A 84 -10.01 11.21 1.08
CA GLY A 84 -9.72 9.87 1.60
C GLY A 84 -8.44 9.29 0.98
N THR A 85 -8.29 9.35 -0.33
CA THR A 85 -7.09 8.87 -1.05
C THR A 85 -5.83 9.64 -0.62
N VAL A 86 -5.92 10.94 -0.37
CA VAL A 86 -4.80 11.74 0.18
C VAL A 86 -4.38 11.23 1.55
N ILE A 87 -5.33 11.02 2.47
CA ILE A 87 -5.03 10.52 3.82
C ILE A 87 -4.38 9.14 3.74
N VAL A 88 -4.93 8.23 2.95
CA VAL A 88 -4.38 6.89 2.75
C VAL A 88 -2.96 6.95 2.17
N THR A 89 -2.73 7.82 1.19
CA THR A 89 -1.40 8.00 0.58
C THR A 89 -0.39 8.54 1.59
N LEU A 90 -0.80 9.48 2.46
CA LEU A 90 0.05 10.01 3.53
C LEU A 90 0.42 8.92 4.54
N ILE A 91 -0.53 8.08 4.94
CA ILE A 91 -0.28 6.95 5.85
C ILE A 91 0.72 5.98 5.22
N TYR A 92 0.52 5.56 3.96
CA TYR A 92 1.46 4.68 3.27
C TYR A 92 2.84 5.32 3.09
N SER A 93 2.90 6.63 2.85
CA SER A 93 4.18 7.35 2.76
C SER A 93 4.90 7.38 4.11
N ALA A 94 4.18 7.55 5.21
CA ALA A 94 4.75 7.51 6.56
C ALA A 94 5.23 6.10 6.94
N LEU A 95 4.46 5.05 6.60
CA LEU A 95 4.85 3.65 6.80
C LEU A 95 6.10 3.30 5.99
N PHE A 96 6.14 3.70 4.72
CA PHE A 96 7.33 3.52 3.89
C PHE A 96 8.54 4.29 4.45
N GLY A 97 8.32 5.53 4.91
CA GLY A 97 9.34 6.32 5.59
C GLY A 97 9.87 5.64 6.87
N TRP A 98 9.00 4.96 7.62
CA TRP A 98 9.39 4.13 8.76
C TRP A 98 10.26 2.93 8.33
N HIS A 99 9.96 2.28 7.21
CA HIS A 99 10.81 1.22 6.69
C HIS A 99 12.22 1.72 6.30
N ILE A 100 12.32 2.92 5.74
CA ILE A 100 13.62 3.56 5.44
C ILE A 100 14.37 3.92 6.72
N LEU A 101 13.71 4.62 7.65
CA LEU A 101 14.37 5.22 8.82
C LEU A 101 14.52 4.26 10.01
N GLY A 102 13.55 3.37 10.21
CA GLY A 102 13.42 2.52 11.40
C GLY A 102 13.89 1.08 11.22
N CYS A 103 13.77 0.50 10.02
CA CYS A 103 14.17 -0.89 9.76
C CYS A 103 15.57 -1.06 9.14
N GLY A 104 16.35 0.02 9.02
CA GLY A 104 17.74 -0.09 8.54
C GLY A 104 17.84 -0.55 7.08
N PHE A 105 17.01 0.02 6.19
CA PHE A 105 17.36 0.07 4.77
C PHE A 105 18.57 1.01 4.60
N ASN A 106 19.74 0.58 5.07
CA ASN A 106 21.02 1.12 4.63
C ASN A 106 21.16 0.71 3.15
N ILE A 107 20.83 1.62 2.25
CA ILE A 107 21.35 1.61 0.89
C ILE A 107 22.84 1.98 0.97
#